data_AF-A0A957P925-F1
#
_entry.id   AF-A0A957P925-F1
#
_cell.length_a   1.000
_cell.length_b   1.000
_cell.length_c   1.000
_cell.angle_alpha   90.00
_cell.angle_beta   90.00
_cell.angle_gamma   90.00
#
_symmetry.space_group_name_H-M   'P 1'
#
loop_
_entity.id
_entity.type
_entity.pdbx_description
1 polymer ?
#
loop_
_entity_poly.entity_id
_entity_poly.type
_entity_poly.pdbx_seq_one_letter_code
_entity_poly.pdbx_strand_id
1 'polypeptide(L)'
;MDMIPGQTRWLWLEVDEPGVYSGACAEFCGAQHAWMRLRLTAQAPDEYQQWLTQQAQTPALPTTGDAAAGAQLFQARTCINCHAIAGTAGQARVGPDLTHLATRATLAAGLLTNTPENLRAWLKAPHTLKPGTLMPDLHLTDAEVEQLATYLETLP
;
A
#
# COMPACT_ATOMS: atom_id res chain seq x y z
N MET A 1 10.35 -0.42 20.17
CA MET A 1 10.04 -1.85 20.41
C MET A 1 10.53 -2.60 19.20
N ASP A 2 11.36 -3.60 19.42
CA ASP A 2 12.11 -4.22 18.33
C ASP A 2 11.32 -5.37 17.71
N MET A 3 11.38 -5.47 16.39
CA MET A 3 10.78 -6.56 15.61
C MET A 3 11.83 -7.64 15.37
N ILE A 4 12.01 -8.54 16.35
CA ILE A 4 13.03 -9.59 16.31
C ILE A 4 12.45 -10.86 15.67
N PRO A 5 13.06 -11.40 14.59
CA PRO A 5 12.59 -12.63 13.96
C PRO A 5 12.42 -13.79 14.94
N GLY A 6 11.29 -14.49 14.85
CA GLY A 6 10.95 -15.64 15.70
C GLY A 6 10.46 -15.29 17.10
N GLN A 7 10.32 -14.00 17.44
CA GLN A 7 9.82 -13.56 18.74
C GLN A 7 8.58 -12.69 18.59
N THR A 8 7.59 -12.91 19.45
CA THR A 8 6.43 -12.03 19.57
C THR A 8 6.68 -11.00 20.66
N ARG A 9 6.52 -9.72 20.32
CA ARG A 9 6.72 -8.57 21.21
C ARG A 9 5.49 -7.68 21.14
N TRP A 10 5.09 -7.11 22.27
CA TRP A 10 3.88 -6.28 22.39
C TRP A 10 4.23 -4.88 22.90
N LEU A 11 3.65 -3.86 22.27
CA LEU A 11 3.68 -2.49 22.75
C LEU A 11 2.24 -2.02 22.89
N TRP A 12 1.89 -1.46 24.04
CA TRP A 12 0.60 -0.84 24.27
C TRP A 12 0.73 0.66 24.06
N LEU A 13 -0.17 1.22 23.26
CA LEU A 13 -0.26 2.64 22.96
C LEU A 13 -1.68 3.10 23.26
N GLU A 14 -1.79 4.20 23.97
CA GLU A 14 -3.04 4.92 24.21
C GLU A 14 -2.86 6.33 23.65
N VAL A 15 -3.87 6.82 22.91
CA VAL A 15 -3.81 8.10 22.22
C VAL A 15 -5.04 8.90 22.64
N ASP A 16 -4.82 9.94 23.43
CA ASP A 16 -5.89 10.75 24.02
C ASP A 16 -6.54 11.72 23.03
N GLU A 17 -5.80 12.12 21.99
CA GLU A 17 -6.23 13.13 21.02
C GLU A 17 -6.26 12.57 19.60
N PRO A 18 -7.35 12.76 18.83
CA PRO A 18 -7.37 12.45 17.41
C PRO A 18 -6.27 13.19 16.66
N GLY A 19 -5.60 12.49 15.75
CA GLY A 19 -4.47 13.06 15.06
C GLY A 19 -3.68 12.04 14.26
N VAL A 20 -2.65 12.56 13.60
CA VAL A 20 -1.75 11.76 12.77
C VAL A 20 -0.36 11.78 13.39
N TYR A 21 0.11 10.61 13.79
CA TYR A 21 1.37 10.41 14.47
C TYR A 21 2.35 9.72 13.53
N SER A 22 3.54 10.29 13.41
CA SER A 22 4.62 9.72 12.60
C SER A 22 5.40 8.71 13.41
N GLY A 23 5.71 7.57 12.79
CA GLY A 23 6.63 6.58 13.32
C GLY A 23 7.73 6.26 12.30
N ALA A 24 8.78 5.62 12.78
CA ALA A 24 9.88 5.15 11.95
C ALA A 24 10.43 3.83 12.49
N CYS A 25 11.03 3.04 11.60
CA CYS A 25 11.91 1.96 12.03
C CYS A 25 13.11 2.57 12.79
N ALA A 26 13.37 2.09 14.00
CA ALA A 26 14.42 2.62 14.89
C ALA A 26 15.64 1.69 15.00
N GLU A 27 15.70 0.64 14.18
CA GLU A 27 16.82 -0.30 14.12
C GLU A 27 17.31 -0.42 12.67
N PHE A 28 18.62 -0.43 12.47
CA PHE A 28 19.17 -0.46 11.12
C PHE A 28 18.84 -1.80 10.46
N CYS A 29 18.02 -1.75 9.40
CA CYS A 29 17.52 -2.93 8.70
C CYS A 29 17.99 -3.04 7.24
N GLY A 30 18.97 -2.23 6.84
CA GLY A 30 19.55 -2.20 5.49
C GLY A 30 19.34 -0.88 4.75
N ALA A 31 19.56 -0.91 3.43
CA ALA A 31 19.62 0.29 2.59
C ALA A 31 18.36 1.18 2.66
N GLN A 32 17.21 0.58 2.97
CA GLN A 32 15.93 1.27 3.04
C GLN A 32 15.57 1.82 4.42
N HIS A 33 16.45 1.67 5.42
CA HIS A 33 16.17 1.98 6.81
C HIS A 33 15.56 3.39 6.99
N ALA A 34 16.16 4.41 6.37
CA ALA A 34 15.68 5.80 6.46
C ALA A 34 14.33 6.06 5.77
N TRP A 35 13.85 5.14 4.93
CA TRP A 35 12.60 5.22 4.18
C TRP A 35 11.56 4.22 4.68
N MET A 36 11.78 3.59 5.83
CA MET A 36 10.81 2.71 6.48
C MET A 36 10.02 3.50 7.54
N ARG A 37 9.02 4.25 7.06
CA ARG A 37 8.18 5.11 7.91
C ARG A 37 6.85 4.42 8.21
N LEU A 38 6.30 4.77 9.36
CA LEU A 38 5.02 4.30 9.87
C LEU A 38 4.13 5.51 10.11
N ARG A 39 2.83 5.30 10.06
CA ARG A 39 1.83 6.33 10.35
C ARG A 39 0.75 5.70 11.20
N LEU A 40 0.42 6.35 12.31
CA LEU A 40 -0.75 6.03 13.11
C LEU A 40 -1.75 7.17 12.93
N THR A 41 -2.97 6.83 12.52
CA THR A 41 -4.08 7.78 12.44
C THR A 41 -5.03 7.44 13.58
N ALA A 42 -5.05 8.27 14.61
CA ALA A 42 -6.04 8.21 15.68
C ALA A 42 -7.25 9.04 15.26
N GLN A 43 -8.44 8.46 15.37
CA GLN A 43 -9.70 9.10 14.99
C GLN A 43 -10.62 9.15 16.21
N ALA A 44 -11.64 9.99 16.16
CA ALA A 44 -12.72 9.90 17.13
C ALA A 44 -13.39 8.51 17.07
N PRO A 45 -13.95 7.98 18.18
CA PRO A 45 -14.49 6.62 18.21
C PRO A 45 -15.54 6.33 17.13
N ASP A 46 -16.44 7.27 16.86
CA ASP A 46 -17.50 7.15 15.85
C ASP A 46 -16.94 7.18 14.42
N GLU A 47 -15.98 8.06 14.13
CA GLU A 47 -15.26 8.08 12.86
C GLU A 47 -14.51 6.77 12.61
N TYR A 48 -13.86 6.22 13.64
CA TYR A 48 -13.16 4.94 13.55
C TYR A 48 -14.12 3.78 13.27
N GLN A 49 -15.31 3.76 13.89
CA GLN A 49 -16.33 2.73 13.60
C GLN A 49 -16.86 2.83 12.16
N GLN A 50 -17.06 4.05 11.66
CA GLN A 50 -17.46 4.26 10.26
C GLN A 50 -16.36 3.78 9.30
N TRP A 51 -15.11 4.15 9.57
CA TRP A 51 -13.95 3.70 8.80
C TRP A 51 -13.84 2.18 8.81
N LEU A 52 -13.92 1.52 9.98
CA LEU A 52 -13.91 0.06 10.10
C LEU A 52 -14.97 -0.62 9.23
N THR A 53 -16.20 -0.07 9.23
CA THR A 53 -17.31 -0.61 8.44
C THR A 53 -17.04 -0.49 6.93
N GLN A 54 -16.39 0.59 6.51
CA GLN A 54 -15.97 0.80 5.11
C GLN A 54 -14.84 -0.16 4.72
N GLN A 55 -13.82 -0.34 5.58
CA GLN A 55 -12.70 -1.25 5.33
C GLN A 55 -13.11 -2.71 5.29
N ALA A 56 -14.21 -3.09 5.95
CA ALA A 56 -14.73 -4.45 5.88
C ALA A 56 -15.32 -4.81 4.50
N GLN A 57 -15.57 -3.82 3.63
CA GLN A 57 -16.14 -4.07 2.31
C GLN A 57 -15.08 -4.60 1.34
N THR A 58 -15.46 -5.60 0.54
CA THR A 58 -14.63 -6.04 -0.59
C THR A 58 -14.82 -5.09 -1.77
N PRO A 59 -13.76 -4.48 -2.31
CA PRO A 59 -13.87 -3.60 -3.47
C PRO A 59 -14.49 -4.33 -4.67
N ALA A 60 -15.37 -3.65 -5.39
CA ALA A 60 -15.93 -4.20 -6.62
C ALA A 60 -14.88 -4.21 -7.73
N LEU A 61 -14.77 -5.32 -8.45
CA LEU A 61 -13.89 -5.40 -9.61
C LEU A 61 -14.49 -4.58 -10.78
N PRO A 62 -13.73 -3.64 -11.37
CA PRO A 62 -14.19 -2.91 -12.54
C PRO A 62 -14.43 -3.85 -13.73
N THR A 63 -15.50 -3.61 -14.48
CA THR A 63 -15.90 -4.45 -15.62
C THR A 63 -15.70 -3.79 -16.98
N THR A 64 -15.40 -2.49 -17.04
CA THR A 64 -15.23 -1.72 -18.28
C THR A 64 -14.09 -0.72 -18.19
N GLY A 65 -13.55 -0.32 -19.35
CA GLY A 65 -12.55 0.74 -19.46
C GLY A 65 -11.17 0.38 -18.92
N ASP A 66 -10.33 1.38 -18.71
CA ASP A 66 -8.93 1.19 -18.28
C ASP A 66 -8.82 0.54 -16.90
N ALA A 67 -9.76 0.81 -15.99
CA ALA A 67 -9.80 0.14 -14.70
C ALA A 67 -9.98 -1.38 -14.82
N ALA A 68 -10.78 -1.85 -15.78
CA ALA A 68 -10.95 -3.28 -16.02
C ALA A 68 -9.72 -3.90 -16.69
N ALA A 69 -9.10 -3.18 -17.63
CA ALA A 69 -7.82 -3.59 -18.21
C ALA A 69 -6.71 -3.67 -17.13
N GLY A 70 -6.66 -2.70 -16.22
CA GLY A 70 -5.76 -2.68 -15.08
C GLY A 70 -5.99 -3.84 -14.12
N ALA A 71 -7.25 -4.17 -13.82
CA ALA A 71 -7.60 -5.33 -12.99
C ALA A 71 -7.15 -6.66 -13.64
N GLN A 72 -7.25 -6.78 -14.97
CA GLN A 72 -6.73 -7.93 -15.71
C GLN A 72 -5.21 -7.96 -15.70
N LEU A 73 -4.54 -6.82 -15.93
CA LEU A 73 -3.08 -6.72 -15.85
C LEU A 73 -2.57 -7.08 -14.47
N PHE A 74 -3.23 -6.64 -13.40
CA PHE A 74 -2.85 -6.99 -12.03
C PHE A 74 -2.82 -8.51 -11.81
N GLN A 75 -3.78 -9.24 -12.39
CA GLN A 75 -3.87 -10.69 -12.31
C GLN A 75 -2.92 -11.42 -13.26
N ALA A 76 -2.77 -10.91 -14.49
CA ALA A 76 -1.96 -11.53 -15.53
C ALA A 76 -0.45 -11.30 -15.31
N ARG A 77 -0.09 -10.20 -14.65
CA ARG A 77 1.28 -9.87 -14.28
C ARG A 77 1.61 -10.42 -12.89
N THR A 78 2.89 -10.38 -12.54
CA THR A 78 3.42 -10.84 -11.25
C THR A 78 2.90 -10.06 -10.05
N CYS A 79 2.09 -9.00 -10.23
CA CYS A 79 1.54 -8.17 -9.14
C CYS A 79 0.78 -9.02 -8.10
N ILE A 80 -0.09 -9.92 -8.58
CA ILE A 80 -0.91 -10.82 -7.72
C ILE A 80 -0.07 -11.83 -6.91
N ASN A 81 1.15 -12.13 -7.35
CA ASN A 81 2.04 -13.06 -6.64
C ASN A 81 2.67 -12.42 -5.39
N CYS A 82 2.70 -11.09 -5.34
CA CYS A 82 3.28 -10.35 -4.22
C CYS A 82 2.22 -9.64 -3.38
N HIS A 83 1.21 -9.05 -4.02
CA HIS A 83 0.21 -8.20 -3.38
C HIS A 83 -1.15 -8.90 -3.27
N ALA A 84 -1.85 -8.67 -2.16
CA ALA A 84 -3.27 -8.99 -2.07
C ALA A 84 -4.14 -7.79 -2.45
N ILE A 85 -5.30 -8.10 -3.02
CA ILE A 85 -6.48 -7.24 -3.08
C ILE A 85 -7.66 -8.14 -2.73
N ALA A 86 -8.48 -7.76 -1.75
CA ALA A 86 -9.68 -8.52 -1.39
C ALA A 86 -10.56 -8.74 -2.62
N GLY A 87 -11.08 -9.96 -2.78
CA GLY A 87 -11.82 -10.36 -3.99
C GLY A 87 -10.95 -10.89 -5.15
N THR A 88 -9.62 -10.89 -5.02
CA THR A 88 -8.70 -11.55 -5.96
C THR A 88 -8.06 -12.79 -5.33
N ALA A 89 -7.36 -13.60 -6.15
CA ALA A 89 -6.62 -14.77 -5.67
C ALA A 89 -5.28 -14.43 -4.98
N GLY A 90 -4.87 -13.16 -4.98
CA GLY A 90 -3.60 -12.71 -4.41
C GLY A 90 -3.53 -12.82 -2.89
N GLN A 91 -2.35 -13.11 -2.36
CA GLN A 91 -2.09 -13.17 -0.92
C GLN A 91 -0.92 -12.24 -0.56
N ALA A 92 -1.08 -11.39 0.44
CA ALA A 92 -0.07 -10.42 0.87
C ALA A 92 1.02 -11.11 1.70
N ARG A 93 1.80 -11.98 1.06
CA ARG A 93 2.93 -12.70 1.69
C ARG A 93 4.27 -12.00 1.50
N VAL A 94 4.39 -11.19 0.45
CA VAL A 94 5.65 -10.55 0.05
C VAL A 94 5.49 -9.04 0.00
N GLY A 95 4.52 -8.56 -0.77
CA GLY A 95 4.15 -7.15 -0.85
C GLY A 95 3.04 -6.80 0.15
N PRO A 96 2.84 -5.49 0.42
CA PRO A 96 1.72 -5.03 1.22
C PRO A 96 0.39 -5.37 0.53
N ASP A 97 -0.65 -5.57 1.34
CA ASP A 97 -2.03 -5.54 0.89
C ASP A 97 -2.30 -4.20 0.17
N LEU A 98 -3.07 -4.21 -0.92
CA LEU A 98 -3.45 -3.03 -1.72
C LEU A 98 -4.97 -2.80 -1.76
N THR A 99 -5.77 -3.58 -1.02
CA THR A 99 -7.24 -3.53 -1.00
C THR A 99 -7.79 -2.12 -0.78
N HIS A 100 -7.10 -1.35 0.06
CA HIS A 100 -7.45 0.02 0.43
C HIS A 100 -6.35 0.98 0.01
N LEU A 101 -5.87 0.91 -1.23
CA LEU A 101 -4.75 1.75 -1.66
C LEU A 101 -5.17 3.22 -1.77
N ALA A 102 -6.34 3.50 -2.35
CA ALA A 102 -6.77 4.84 -2.69
C ALA A 102 -7.03 5.71 -1.43
N THR A 103 -7.46 5.11 -0.32
CA THR A 103 -7.63 5.87 0.95
C THR A 103 -6.34 6.10 1.73
N ARG A 104 -5.20 5.53 1.32
CA ARG A 104 -3.93 5.79 2.01
C ARG A 104 -3.46 7.20 1.78
N ALA A 105 -2.92 7.82 2.81
CA ALA A 105 -2.24 9.11 2.69
C ALA A 105 -0.90 9.02 1.94
N THR A 106 -0.25 7.86 1.94
CA THR A 106 1.14 7.72 1.46
C THR A 106 1.41 6.40 0.76
N LEU A 107 2.39 6.40 -0.13
CA LEU A 107 2.94 5.24 -0.84
C LEU A 107 4.37 4.93 -0.36
N ALA A 108 4.88 3.76 -0.79
CA ALA A 108 6.28 3.35 -0.60
C ALA A 108 6.79 3.40 0.86
N ALA A 109 5.95 2.95 1.81
CA ALA A 109 6.19 3.01 3.26
C ALA A 109 6.41 4.44 3.78
N GLY A 110 5.50 5.36 3.43
CA GLY A 110 5.49 6.73 3.93
C GLY A 110 6.49 7.68 3.26
N LEU A 111 7.13 7.24 2.18
CA LEU A 111 8.11 8.04 1.45
C LEU A 111 7.45 9.09 0.56
N LEU A 112 6.35 8.70 -0.11
CA LEU A 112 5.66 9.54 -1.10
C LEU A 112 4.24 9.81 -0.62
N THR A 113 3.70 11.00 -0.90
CA THR A 113 2.26 11.25 -0.78
C THR A 113 1.53 10.41 -1.82
N ASN A 114 0.37 9.86 -1.46
CA ASN A 114 -0.43 9.08 -2.40
C ASN A 114 -1.17 10.03 -3.35
N THR A 115 -0.62 10.21 -4.54
CA THR A 115 -1.25 10.97 -5.63
C THR A 115 -1.19 10.15 -6.90
N PRO A 116 -2.08 10.42 -7.88
CA PRO A 116 -2.05 9.75 -9.19
C PRO A 116 -0.65 9.78 -9.84
N GLU A 117 0.05 10.91 -9.75
CA GLU A 117 1.39 11.09 -10.33
C GLU A 117 2.44 10.24 -9.62
N ASN A 118 2.43 10.23 -8.28
CA ASN A 118 3.38 9.45 -7.49
C ASN A 118 3.13 7.94 -7.64
N LEU A 119 1.87 7.51 -7.79
CA LEU A 119 1.53 6.12 -8.04
C LEU A 119 2.11 5.65 -9.39
N ARG A 120 1.92 6.43 -10.45
CA ARG A 120 2.47 6.13 -11.78
C ARG A 120 4.00 6.12 -11.75
N ALA A 121 4.62 7.10 -11.10
CA ALA A 121 6.07 7.15 -10.94
C ALA A 121 6.59 5.91 -10.19
N TRP A 122 5.88 5.48 -9.13
CA TRP A 122 6.22 4.28 -8.37
C TRP A 122 6.08 3.01 -9.20
N LEU A 123 5.03 2.86 -10.01
CA LEU A 123 4.86 1.70 -10.89
C LEU A 123 5.94 1.63 -11.98
N LYS A 124 6.43 2.79 -12.43
CA LYS A 124 7.37 2.89 -13.56
C LYS A 124 8.84 2.67 -13.14
N ALA A 125 9.23 3.17 -11.97
CA ALA A 125 10.64 3.13 -11.51
C ALA A 125 10.77 3.07 -9.97
N PRO A 126 10.30 1.99 -9.32
CA PRO A 126 10.36 1.86 -7.86
C PRO A 126 11.78 1.96 -7.30
N HIS A 127 12.80 1.41 -7.98
CA HIS A 127 14.19 1.46 -7.52
C HIS A 127 14.82 2.86 -7.62
N THR A 128 14.35 3.70 -8.54
CA THR A 128 14.78 5.11 -8.63
C THR A 128 14.23 5.92 -7.47
N LEU A 129 12.97 5.70 -7.10
CA LEU A 129 12.33 6.43 -6.01
C LEU A 129 12.76 5.93 -4.64
N LYS A 130 12.94 4.61 -4.49
CA LYS A 130 13.36 3.98 -3.24
C LYS A 130 14.43 2.92 -3.50
N PRO A 131 15.71 3.34 -3.61
CA PRO A 131 16.83 2.43 -3.79
C PRO A 131 16.82 1.24 -2.83
N GLY A 132 17.15 0.05 -3.34
CA GLY A 132 17.13 -1.20 -2.58
C GLY A 132 15.73 -1.78 -2.30
N THR A 133 14.68 -1.31 -2.97
CA THR A 133 13.32 -1.89 -2.84
C THR A 133 13.28 -3.28 -3.43
N LEU A 134 12.43 -4.13 -2.87
CA LEU A 134 12.24 -5.49 -3.37
C LEU A 134 11.11 -5.59 -4.40
N MET A 135 10.32 -4.53 -4.59
CA MET A 135 9.41 -4.44 -5.73
C MET A 135 10.24 -4.21 -7.00
N PRO A 136 10.24 -5.16 -7.95
CA PRO A 136 11.08 -5.06 -9.14
C PRO A 136 10.57 -4.00 -10.12
N ASP A 137 11.46 -3.54 -10.99
CA ASP A 137 11.06 -2.83 -12.22
C ASP A 137 10.34 -3.83 -13.14
N LEU A 138 9.03 -3.66 -13.31
CA LEU A 138 8.20 -4.54 -14.15
C LEU A 138 8.28 -4.20 -15.65
N HIS A 139 9.02 -3.16 -16.00
CA HIS A 139 9.18 -2.64 -17.38
C HIS A 139 7.84 -2.44 -18.09
N LEU A 140 6.86 -1.91 -17.36
CA LEU A 140 5.53 -1.60 -17.86
C LEU A 140 5.60 -0.52 -18.95
N THR A 141 4.78 -0.66 -19.98
CA THR A 141 4.53 0.42 -20.94
C THR A 141 3.72 1.54 -20.30
N ASP A 142 3.75 2.75 -20.87
CA ASP A 142 2.98 3.88 -20.34
C ASP A 142 1.47 3.58 -20.28
N ALA A 143 0.94 2.86 -21.28
CA ALA A 143 -0.46 2.43 -21.28
C ALA A 143 -0.78 1.45 -20.14
N GLU A 144 0.11 0.50 -19.85
CA GLU A 144 -0.09 -0.44 -18.74
C GLU A 144 0.02 0.25 -17.39
N VAL A 145 0.93 1.23 -17.26
CA VAL A 145 1.03 2.07 -16.05
C VAL A 145 -0.27 2.82 -15.80
N GLU A 146 -0.84 3.44 -16.83
CA GLU A 146 -2.12 4.14 -16.70
C GLU A 146 -3.25 3.19 -16.31
N GLN A 147 -3.41 2.06 -17.01
CA GLN A 147 -4.45 1.09 -16.70
C GLN A 147 -4.35 0.55 -15.27
N LEU A 148 -3.14 0.18 -14.83
CA LEU A 148 -2.90 -0.26 -13.46
C LEU A 148 -3.17 0.84 -12.44
N ALA A 149 -2.69 2.06 -12.68
CA ALA A 149 -2.94 3.18 -11.77
C ALA A 149 -4.44 3.47 -11.65
N THR A 150 -5.16 3.54 -12.78
CA THR A 150 -6.61 3.74 -12.79
C THR A 150 -7.34 2.66 -12.00
N TYR A 151 -6.95 1.38 -12.15
CA TYR A 151 -7.52 0.29 -11.35
C TYR A 151 -7.23 0.46 -9.86
N LEU A 152 -5.96 0.70 -9.50
CA LEU A 152 -5.52 0.81 -8.11
C LEU A 152 -6.16 2.02 -7.40
N GLU A 153 -6.49 3.08 -8.14
CA GLU A 153 -7.22 4.25 -7.66
C GLU A 153 -8.70 3.95 -7.36
N THR A 154 -9.27 2.84 -7.85
CA THR A 154 -10.65 2.42 -7.51
C THR A 154 -10.73 1.60 -6.22
N LEU A 155 -9.61 1.36 -5.53
CA LEU A 155 -9.53 0.49 -4.36
C LEU A 155 -9.64 1.34 -3.08
N PRO A 156 -10.85 1.49 -2.49
CA PRO A 156 -11.09 2.40 -1.38
C PRO A 156 -10.30 1.97 -0.16
#